data_AF-A0A1H7ERI0-F1
#
_entry.id   AF-A0A1H7ERI0-F1
#
_cell.length_a   1.000
_cell.length_b   1.000
_cell.length_c   1.000
_cell.angle_alpha   90.00
_cell.angle_beta   90.00
_cell.angle_gamma   90.00
#
_symmetry.space_group_name_H-M   'P 1'
#
loop_
_entity.id
_entity.type
_entity.pdbx_description
1 polymer ?
#
loop_
_entity_poly.entity_id
_entity_poly.type
_entity_poly.pdbx_seq_one_letter_code
_entity_poly.pdbx_strand_id
1 'polypeptide(L)'
;MAKYVPLRFNDAEERVLLRLFAASGDTALGTHIKRIYFDASNPNTEALQRFRHELEGLRESVERWQGSSAGGVDPQLLVSLLCGIYLMVRKSVTEGVRAQADQLVDATAVENYLRGR
;
A
#
# COMPACT_ATOMS: atom_id res chain seq x y z
N MET A 1 2.63 26.78 -28.38
CA MET A 1 2.42 25.49 -29.08
C MET A 1 2.40 24.37 -28.05
N ALA A 2 1.28 23.67 -27.89
CA ALA A 2 1.22 22.53 -26.98
C ALA A 2 1.99 21.35 -27.59
N LYS A 3 3.10 20.93 -26.97
CA LYS A 3 3.84 19.72 -27.36
C LYS A 3 2.94 18.51 -27.05
N TYR A 4 2.44 17.85 -28.09
CA TYR A 4 1.77 16.56 -27.98
C TYR A 4 2.82 15.43 -28.02
N VAL A 5 2.69 14.47 -27.11
CA VAL A 5 3.51 13.26 -27.09
C VAL A 5 2.60 12.08 -27.43
N PRO A 6 2.76 11.45 -28.60
CA PRO A 6 1.98 10.27 -28.95
C PRO A 6 2.49 9.07 -28.13
N LEU A 7 1.58 8.42 -27.41
CA LEU A 7 1.83 7.16 -26.70
C LEU A 7 1.14 6.04 -27.48
N ARG A 8 1.82 4.90 -27.61
CA ARG A 8 1.25 3.69 -28.21
C ARG A 8 1.24 2.60 -27.16
N PHE A 9 0.10 1.93 -27.06
CA PHE A 9 -0.12 0.79 -26.19
C PHE A 9 -0.47 -0.41 -27.06
N ASN A 10 -0.09 -1.60 -26.63
CA ASN A 10 -0.66 -2.83 -27.16
C ASN A 10 -2.02 -3.14 -26.50
N ASP A 11 -2.76 -4.11 -27.04
CA ASP A 11 -4.12 -4.45 -26.57
C ASP A 11 -4.16 -4.91 -25.10
N ALA A 12 -3.06 -5.44 -24.56
CA ALA A 12 -3.00 -5.84 -23.16
C ALA A 12 -2.77 -4.63 -22.25
N GLU A 13 -1.84 -3.76 -22.61
CA GLU A 13 -1.54 -2.50 -21.92
C GLU A 13 -2.74 -1.55 -21.91
N GLU A 14 -3.45 -1.44 -23.04
CA GLU A 14 -4.63 -0.59 -23.15
C GLU A 14 -5.76 -1.07 -22.23
N ARG A 15 -6.01 -2.39 -22.17
CA ARG A 15 -7.00 -2.96 -21.25
C ARG A 15 -6.67 -2.69 -19.79
N VAL A 16 -5.39 -2.80 -19.42
CA VAL A 16 -4.93 -2.48 -18.06
C VAL A 16 -5.10 -0.99 -17.77
N LEU A 17 -4.69 -0.12 -18.69
CA LEU A 17 -4.80 1.33 -18.57
C LEU A 17 -6.24 1.79 -18.40
N LEU A 18 -7.16 1.28 -19.22
CA LEU A 18 -8.59 1.62 -19.15
C LEU A 18 -9.23 1.12 -17.86
N ARG A 19 -8.83 -0.07 -17.37
CA ARG A 19 -9.29 -0.58 -16.08
C ARG A 19 -8.82 0.28 -14.92
N LEU A 20 -7.56 0.73 -14.94
CA LEU A 20 -7.00 1.61 -13.92
C LEU A 20 -7.65 2.99 -13.96
N PHE A 21 -7.93 3.52 -15.15
CA PHE A 21 -8.66 4.78 -15.32
C PHE A 21 -10.08 4.71 -14.76
N ALA A 22 -10.80 3.61 -15.00
CA ALA A 22 -12.14 3.42 -14.45
C ALA A 22 -12.16 3.42 -12.91
N ALA A 23 -11.09 2.93 -12.28
CA ALA A 23 -10.94 2.93 -10.82
C ALA A 23 -10.35 4.22 -10.25
N SER A 24 -9.90 5.17 -11.08
CA SER A 24 -9.14 6.33 -10.63
C SER A 24 -9.97 7.56 -10.30
N GLY A 25 -11.23 7.60 -10.75
CA GLY A 25 -12.12 8.76 -10.61
C GLY A 25 -11.70 9.98 -11.44
N ASP A 26 -10.72 9.84 -12.34
CA ASP A 26 -10.23 10.95 -13.15
C ASP A 26 -11.23 11.33 -14.26
N THR A 27 -11.35 12.63 -14.54
CA THR A 27 -12.32 13.13 -15.54
C THR A 27 -11.91 12.85 -16.99
N ALA A 28 -10.63 12.57 -17.24
CA ALA A 28 -10.11 12.29 -18.58
C ALA A 28 -8.91 11.34 -18.54
N LEU A 29 -8.84 10.44 -19.52
CA LEU A 29 -7.75 9.46 -19.66
C LEU A 29 -6.38 10.13 -19.79
N GLY A 30 -6.30 11.26 -20.50
CA GLY A 30 -5.06 12.03 -20.62
C GLY A 30 -4.56 12.59 -19.28
N THR A 31 -5.45 12.93 -18.36
CA THR A 31 -5.11 13.38 -17.00
C THR A 31 -4.59 12.21 -16.17
N HIS A 32 -5.24 11.05 -16.27
CA HIS A 32 -4.82 9.81 -15.63
C HIS A 32 -3.41 9.38 -16.07
N ILE A 33 -3.17 9.33 -17.39
CA ILE A 33 -1.87 9.00 -17.98
C ILE A 33 -0.79 9.97 -17.49
N LYS A 34 -1.06 11.28 -17.53
CA LYS A 34 -0.11 12.30 -17.05
C LYS A 34 0.16 12.14 -15.57
N ARG A 35 -0.86 11.93 -14.74
CA ARG A 35 -0.67 11.70 -13.32
C ARG A 35 0.21 10.48 -13.07
N ILE A 36 -0.04 9.35 -13.72
CA ILE A 36 0.81 8.16 -13.57
C ILE A 36 2.26 8.45 -14.02
N TYR A 37 2.45 9.08 -15.18
CA TYR A 37 3.78 9.40 -15.70
C TYR A 37 4.55 10.40 -14.81
N PHE A 38 3.88 11.42 -14.30
CA PHE A 38 4.50 12.46 -13.48
C PHE A 38 4.60 12.08 -12.00
N ASP A 39 3.66 11.32 -11.44
CA ASP A 39 3.78 10.75 -10.10
C ASP A 39 4.87 9.67 -10.06
N ALA A 40 5.04 8.88 -11.13
CA ALA A 40 6.20 7.98 -11.25
C ALA A 40 7.54 8.73 -11.29
N SER A 41 7.54 10.01 -11.69
CA SER A 41 8.73 10.89 -11.66
C SER A 41 8.92 11.63 -10.33
N ASN A 42 7.88 11.71 -9.50
CA ASN A 42 7.93 12.17 -8.11
C ASN A 42 7.46 11.07 -7.17
N PRO A 43 8.14 9.90 -7.13
CA PRO A 43 7.87 8.93 -6.09
C PRO A 43 8.08 9.67 -4.77
N ASN A 44 7.10 9.62 -3.88
CA ASN A 44 7.18 10.21 -2.53
C ASN A 44 8.16 9.36 -1.69
N THR A 45 9.41 9.31 -2.17
CA THR A 45 10.52 8.49 -1.70
C THR A 45 10.83 8.83 -0.27
N GLU A 46 10.66 10.08 0.15
CA GLU A 46 10.80 10.47 1.54
C GLU A 46 9.77 9.81 2.46
N ALA A 47 8.50 9.72 2.03
CA ALA A 47 7.46 9.05 2.82
C ALA A 47 7.70 7.54 2.87
N LEU A 48 8.10 6.93 1.75
CA LEU A 48 8.45 5.51 1.68
C LEU A 48 9.72 5.19 2.49
N GLN A 49 10.74 6.05 2.46
CA GLN A 49 11.97 5.90 3.26
C GLN A 49 11.68 6.07 4.75
N ARG A 50 10.81 7.03 5.13
CA ARG A 50 10.33 7.17 6.51
C ARG A 50 9.59 5.92 6.98
N PHE A 51 8.64 5.43 6.21
CA PHE A 51 7.93 4.18 6.52
C PHE A 51 8.88 2.99 6.63
N ARG A 52 9.87 2.89 5.73
CA ARG A 52 10.87 1.81 5.77
C ARG A 52 11.75 1.91 7.01
N HIS A 53 12.11 3.11 7.43
CA HIS A 53 12.88 3.36 8.65
C HIS A 53 12.07 3.01 9.91
N GLU A 54 10.79 3.39 9.95
CA GLU A 54 9.88 3.02 11.05
C GLU A 54 9.69 1.50 11.15
N LEU A 55 9.53 0.82 10.02
CA LEU A 55 9.42 -0.64 9.97
C LEU A 55 10.70 -1.34 10.41
N GLU A 56 11.87 -0.83 10.03
CA GLU A 56 13.16 -1.39 10.47
C GLU A 56 13.33 -1.21 11.99
N GLY A 57 12.96 -0.05 12.54
CA GLY A 57 12.97 0.17 14.00
C GLY A 57 12.00 -0.74 14.75
N LEU A 58 10.85 -1.05 14.15
CA LEU A 58 9.89 -2.01 14.68
C LEU A 58 10.45 -3.44 14.62
N ARG A 59 11.13 -3.82 13.52
CA ARG A 59 11.82 -5.11 13.39
C ARG A 59 12.92 -5.26 14.43
N GLU A 60 13.79 -4.27 14.58
CA GLU A 60 14.86 -4.29 15.59
C GLU A 60 14.31 -4.36 17.01
N SER A 61 13.18 -3.69 17.27
CA SER A 61 12.49 -3.79 18.55
C SER A 61 11.99 -5.23 18.76
N VAL A 62 11.35 -5.84 17.77
CA VAL A 62 10.91 -7.24 17.86
C VAL A 62 12.10 -8.20 18.08
N GLU A 63 13.21 -8.01 17.35
CA GLU A 63 14.41 -8.85 17.50
C GLU A 63 15.09 -8.70 18.87
N ARG A 64 15.23 -7.46 19.37
CA ARG A 64 15.76 -7.19 20.73
C ARG A 64 14.90 -7.82 21.83
N TRP A 65 13.60 -7.91 21.60
CA TRP A 65 12.66 -8.52 22.53
C TRP A 65 12.68 -10.06 22.46
N GLN A 66 12.85 -10.66 21.27
CA GLN A 66 13.08 -12.11 21.14
C GLN A 66 14.35 -12.57 21.89
N GLY A 67 15.41 -11.76 21.86
CA GLY A 67 16.64 -12.00 22.63
C GLY A 67 16.52 -11.78 24.15
N SER A 68 15.47 -11.12 24.63
CA SER A 68 15.20 -10.84 26.05
C SER A 68 14.15 -11.77 26.65
N SER A 69 14.06 -13.02 26.17
CA SER A 69 13.13 -14.05 26.67
C SER A 69 13.37 -14.40 28.15
N ALA A 70 12.86 -13.54 29.03
CA ALA A 70 12.62 -13.80 30.45
C ALA A 70 11.26 -13.22 30.92
N GLY A 71 10.48 -12.60 30.03
CA GLY A 71 9.13 -12.13 30.33
C GLY A 71 8.30 -12.06 29.05
N GLY A 72 7.69 -13.19 28.69
CA GLY A 72 7.04 -13.39 27.39
C GLY A 72 5.94 -12.38 27.12
N VAL A 73 6.13 -11.57 26.08
CA VAL A 73 5.02 -10.88 25.42
C VAL A 73 4.21 -11.95 24.69
N ASP A 74 2.91 -11.96 24.96
CA ASP A 74 1.98 -12.88 24.32
C ASP A 74 2.06 -12.71 22.79
N PRO A 75 2.50 -13.74 22.03
CA PRO A 75 2.55 -13.70 20.58
C PRO A 75 1.21 -13.30 19.97
N GLN A 76 0.11 -13.61 20.65
CA GLN A 76 -1.24 -13.28 20.23
C GLN A 76 -1.53 -11.77 20.32
N LEU A 77 -0.97 -11.08 21.32
CA LEU A 77 -1.02 -9.63 21.43
C LEU A 77 -0.28 -8.96 20.28
N LEU A 78 0.88 -9.50 19.90
CA LEU A 78 1.73 -8.95 18.85
C LEU A 78 1.09 -9.10 17.47
N VAL A 79 0.49 -10.25 17.17
CA VAL A 79 -0.30 -10.46 15.95
C VAL A 79 -1.52 -9.54 15.94
N SER A 80 -2.21 -9.38 17.07
CA SER A 80 -3.35 -8.46 17.18
C SER A 80 -2.94 -6.99 16.92
N LEU A 81 -1.77 -6.58 17.42
CA LEU A 81 -1.23 -5.25 17.16
C LEU A 81 -0.94 -5.03 15.67
N LEU A 82 -0.28 -5.99 15.02
CA LEU A 82 0.03 -5.93 13.59
C LEU A 82 -1.23 -5.87 12.72
N CYS A 83 -2.24 -6.68 13.04
CA CYS A 83 -3.55 -6.64 12.39
C CYS A 83 -4.23 -5.27 12.55
N GLY A 84 -4.18 -4.68 13.75
CA GLY A 84 -4.74 -3.36 14.02
C GLY A 84 -4.05 -2.26 13.22
N ILE A 85 -2.72 -2.25 13.22
CA ILE A 85 -1.90 -1.29 12.47
C ILE A 85 -2.20 -1.40 10.97
N TYR A 86 -2.26 -2.63 10.43
CA TYR A 86 -2.61 -2.85 9.03
C TYR A 86 -3.96 -2.23 8.66
N LEU A 87 -5.01 -2.44 9.47
CA LEU A 87 -6.33 -1.86 9.18
C LEU A 87 -6.35 -0.33 9.29
N MET A 88 -5.62 0.25 10.24
CA MET A 88 -5.51 1.71 10.37
C MET A 88 -4.82 2.32 9.15
N VAL A 89 -3.70 1.74 8.71
CA VAL A 89 -2.98 2.18 7.50
C VAL A 89 -3.83 1.98 6.25
N ARG A 90 -4.49 0.84 6.12
CA ARG A 90 -5.38 0.54 4.98
C ARG A 90 -6.51 1.55 4.82
N LYS A 91 -7.04 2.05 5.94
CA LYS A 91 -8.09 3.09 5.97
C LYS A 91 -7.56 4.50 5.69
N SER A 92 -6.29 4.78 5.97
CA SER A 92 -5.69 6.10 5.75
C SER A 92 -5.09 6.30 4.34
N VAL A 93 -4.89 5.22 3.57
CA VAL A 93 -4.36 5.29 2.20
C VAL A 93 -5.44 5.39 1.12
N THR A 94 -5.04 5.89 -0.05
CA THR A 94 -5.89 6.02 -1.25
C THR A 94 -6.25 4.66 -1.85
N GLU A 95 -7.34 4.63 -2.64
CA GLU A 95 -7.93 3.40 -3.18
C GLU A 95 -6.96 2.54 -4.00
N GLY A 96 -6.03 3.17 -4.74
CA GLY A 96 -5.01 2.44 -5.51
C GLY A 96 -4.03 1.64 -4.63
N VAL A 97 -3.56 2.24 -3.53
CA VAL A 97 -2.65 1.57 -2.58
C VAL A 97 -3.40 0.47 -1.81
N ARG A 98 -4.67 0.74 -1.47
CA ARG A 98 -5.56 -0.25 -0.83
C ARG A 98 -5.78 -1.47 -1.72
N ALA A 99 -6.07 -1.27 -3.00
CA ALA A 99 -6.30 -2.35 -3.96
C ALA A 99 -5.06 -3.23 -4.21
N GLN A 100 -3.85 -2.68 -4.04
CA GLN A 100 -2.62 -3.47 -4.07
C GLN A 100 -2.42 -4.27 -2.79
N ALA A 101 -2.68 -3.66 -1.63
CA ALA A 101 -2.59 -4.36 -0.34
C ALA A 101 -3.60 -5.52 -0.24
N ASP A 102 -4.81 -5.34 -0.80
CA ASP A 102 -5.87 -6.35 -0.81
C ASP A 102 -5.56 -7.59 -1.67
N GLN A 103 -4.58 -7.49 -2.59
CA GLN A 103 -4.11 -8.65 -3.37
C GLN A 103 -3.18 -9.56 -2.57
N LEU A 104 -2.54 -9.03 -1.53
CA LEU A 104 -1.54 -9.74 -0.73
C LEU A 104 -2.10 -10.18 0.62
N VAL A 105 -3.03 -9.40 1.19
CA VAL A 105 -3.59 -9.63 2.51
C VAL A 105 -5.11 -9.47 2.43
N ASP A 106 -5.85 -10.52 2.80
CA ASP A 106 -7.30 -10.44 2.92
C ASP A 106 -7.70 -9.63 4.16
N ALA A 107 -8.07 -8.37 3.94
CA ALA A 107 -8.50 -7.46 5.00
C ALA A 107 -9.71 -8.00 5.78
N THR A 108 -10.57 -8.82 5.16
CA THR A 108 -11.73 -9.43 5.81
C THR A 108 -11.29 -10.46 6.84
N ALA A 109 -10.30 -11.28 6.51
CA ALA A 109 -9.70 -12.24 7.44
C ALA A 109 -9.03 -11.51 8.62
N VAL A 110 -8.37 -10.38 8.38
CA VAL A 110 -7.76 -9.56 9.43
C VAL A 110 -8.82 -8.94 10.36
N GLU A 111 -9.93 -8.42 9.81
CA GLU A 111 -11.04 -7.92 10.62
C GLU A 111 -11.72 -9.01 11.44
N ASN A 112 -11.91 -10.19 10.86
CA ASN A 112 -12.50 -11.34 11.56
C ASN A 112 -11.61 -11.81 12.71
N TYR A 113 -10.31 -11.94 12.46
CA TYR A 113 -9.31 -12.27 13.49
C TYR A 113 -9.37 -11.31 14.68
N LEU A 114 -9.40 -9.99 14.44
CA LEU A 114 -9.49 -8.99 15.50
C LEU A 114 -10.84 -8.97 16.23
N ARG A 115 -11.91 -9.40 15.56
CA ARG A 115 -13.25 -9.55 16.17
C ARG A 115 -13.40 -10.88 16.92
N GLY A 116 -12.40 -11.76 16.87
CA GLY A 116 -12.46 -13.11 17.44
C GLY A 116 -13.46 -14.02 16.70
N ARG A 117 -13.62 -13.83 15.39
CA ARG A 117 -14.53 -14.59 14.52
C ARG A 117 -13.80 -15.33 13.41
#